data_AF-A0A3D1IQB4-F1
#
_entry.id   AF-A0A3D1IQB4-F1
#
_cell.length_a   1.000
_cell.length_b   1.000
_cell.length_c   1.000
_cell.angle_alpha   90.00
_cell.angle_beta   90.00
_cell.angle_gamma   90.00
#
_symmetry.space_group_name_H-M   'P 1'
#
loop_
_entity.id
_entity.type
_entity.pdbx_description
1 polymer ?
#
loop_
_entity_poly.entity_id
_entity_poly.type
_entity_poly.pdbx_seq_one_letter_code
_entity_poly.pdbx_strand_id
1 'polypeptide(L)'
;LADAKKLAMIQLACELPLGWRQENGKTISPWAKQKDRAWPKGAKAGGKYFCTTTGRPALLVNSNAIFHVAKVEPKKAIKWTNPDGDGEYKITVSNPTDQPLTVDALRREGKRVLWKESLVILCQGQAYTAPGSVGLLRPTQPVVLKPGETISTVVNALELQGPNWPRGGYRIEFQFCLGQRSSKQSFYYMARHHDVIRASLRKPVN
;
A
#
# COMPACT_ATOMS: atom_id res chain seq x y z
N LEU A 1 -6.43 12.65 35.07
CA LEU A 1 -5.07 12.24 34.65
C LEU A 1 -5.20 11.23 33.51
N ALA A 2 -4.57 11.46 32.36
CA ALA A 2 -4.54 10.46 31.30
C ALA A 2 -3.71 9.25 31.77
N ASP A 3 -4.27 8.04 31.66
CA ASP A 3 -3.62 6.78 32.02
C ASP A 3 -2.37 6.57 31.14
N ALA A 4 -1.21 6.36 31.77
CA ALA A 4 0.07 6.17 31.09
C ALA A 4 0.04 5.05 30.03
N LYS A 5 -0.77 4.01 30.27
CA LYS A 5 -0.98 2.92 29.31
C LYS A 5 -1.69 3.41 28.05
N LYS A 6 -2.69 4.28 28.20
CA LYS A 6 -3.40 4.90 27.06
C LYS A 6 -2.45 5.81 26.26
N LEU A 7 -1.62 6.59 26.93
CA LEU A 7 -0.62 7.44 26.26
C LEU A 7 0.39 6.62 25.45
N ALA A 8 0.92 5.53 26.03
CA ALA A 8 1.83 4.64 25.33
C ALA A 8 1.19 3.99 24.09
N MET A 9 -0.09 3.61 24.18
CA MET A 9 -0.84 3.06 23.04
C MET A 9 -1.04 4.10 21.92
N ILE A 10 -1.36 5.34 22.28
CA ILE A 10 -1.54 6.43 21.31
C ILE A 10 -0.20 6.71 20.61
N GLN A 11 0.89 6.83 21.37
CA GLN A 11 2.21 7.06 20.82
C GLN A 11 2.62 5.93 19.86
N LEU A 12 2.42 4.67 20.25
CA LEU A 12 2.69 3.53 19.37
C LEU A 12 1.86 3.60 18.07
N ALA A 13 0.58 3.96 18.17
CA ALA A 13 -0.26 4.11 16.99
C ALA A 13 0.24 5.22 16.04
N CYS A 14 0.81 6.31 16.56
CA CYS A 14 1.40 7.38 15.76
C CYS A 14 2.72 6.99 15.09
N GLU A 15 3.48 6.08 15.70
CA GLU A 15 4.77 5.63 15.15
C GLU A 15 4.64 4.49 14.14
N LEU A 16 3.50 3.79 14.12
CA LEU A 16 3.28 2.68 13.20
C LEU A 16 2.90 3.18 11.79
N PRO A 17 3.37 2.47 10.74
CA PRO A 17 2.93 2.74 9.38
C PRO A 17 1.41 2.60 9.23
N LEU A 18 0.82 3.37 8.33
CA LEU A 18 -0.62 3.32 8.09
C LEU A 18 -1.07 1.91 7.66
N GLY A 19 -2.20 1.48 8.22
CA GLY A 19 -2.76 0.13 8.05
C GLY A 19 -2.28 -0.90 9.07
N TRP A 20 -1.20 -0.63 9.81
CA TRP A 20 -0.85 -1.43 10.98
C TRP A 20 -1.84 -1.16 12.11
N ARG A 21 -2.07 -2.17 12.94
CA ARG A 21 -3.04 -2.08 14.03
C ARG A 21 -2.49 -2.71 15.32
N GLN A 22 -3.00 -2.20 16.44
CA GLN A 22 -2.83 -2.83 17.75
C GLN A 22 -4.06 -3.68 18.05
N GLU A 23 -3.84 -4.95 18.36
CA GLU A 23 -4.91 -5.87 18.77
C GLU A 23 -4.46 -6.63 20.01
N ASN A 24 -5.14 -6.43 21.15
CA ASN A 24 -4.83 -7.11 22.41
C ASN A 24 -3.33 -7.02 22.80
N GLY A 25 -2.73 -5.85 22.61
CA GLY A 25 -1.31 -5.60 22.88
C GLY A 25 -0.34 -6.17 21.84
N LYS A 26 -0.85 -6.71 20.72
CA LYS A 26 -0.04 -7.20 19.61
C LYS A 26 -0.03 -6.21 18.47
N THR A 27 1.16 -6.00 17.91
CA THR A 27 1.35 -5.22 16.69
C THR A 27 1.07 -6.12 15.49
N ILE A 28 0.05 -5.81 14.70
CA ILE A 28 -0.37 -6.63 13.55
C ILE A 28 -0.18 -5.84 12.25
N SER A 29 0.57 -6.43 11.32
CA SER A 29 0.78 -5.84 9.99
C SER A 29 -0.36 -6.14 9.02
N PRO A 30 -0.56 -5.31 7.98
CA PRO A 30 -1.50 -5.57 6.89
C PRO A 30 -1.29 -6.92 6.18
N TRP A 31 -0.05 -7.43 6.19
CA TRP A 31 0.32 -8.69 5.55
C TRP A 31 0.12 -9.92 6.46
N ALA A 32 -0.45 -9.78 7.67
CA ALA A 32 -0.57 -10.89 8.63
C ALA A 32 -1.27 -12.13 8.05
N LYS A 33 -2.26 -11.95 7.16
CA LYS A 33 -2.97 -13.05 6.48
C LYS A 33 -2.07 -13.87 5.53
N GLN A 34 -0.94 -13.32 5.10
CA GLN A 34 0.03 -14.03 4.25
C GLN A 34 0.94 -14.98 5.05
N LYS A 35 0.85 -14.98 6.40
CA LYS A 35 1.62 -15.86 7.31
C LYS A 35 3.12 -15.78 7.01
N ASP A 36 3.79 -16.92 6.88
CA ASP A 36 5.22 -17.06 6.60
C ASP A 36 5.67 -16.40 5.29
N ARG A 37 4.76 -16.13 4.36
CA ARG A 37 5.07 -15.39 3.13
C ARG A 37 5.14 -13.88 3.36
N ALA A 38 4.61 -13.35 4.46
CA ALA A 38 4.65 -11.92 4.71
C ALA A 38 6.08 -11.41 4.93
N TRP A 39 6.95 -12.25 5.48
CA TRP A 39 8.36 -11.97 5.71
C TRP A 39 9.19 -13.28 5.69
N PRO A 40 10.25 -13.37 4.86
CA PRO A 40 11.05 -14.58 4.75
C PRO A 40 11.84 -14.84 6.04
N LYS A 41 11.96 -16.11 6.43
CA LYS A 41 12.84 -16.53 7.53
C LYS A 41 14.30 -16.14 7.23
N GLY A 42 14.99 -15.59 8.23
CA GLY A 42 16.40 -15.17 8.09
C GLY A 42 16.62 -13.87 7.31
N ALA A 43 15.56 -13.21 6.80
CA ALA A 43 15.70 -11.89 6.21
C ALA A 43 16.07 -10.87 7.31
N LYS A 44 17.19 -10.16 7.11
CA LYS A 44 17.59 -9.06 8.00
C LYS A 44 16.47 -8.04 8.08
N ALA A 45 16.09 -7.69 9.30
CA ALA A 45 15.01 -6.76 9.55
C ALA A 45 15.57 -5.45 10.12
N GLY A 46 15.26 -4.34 9.46
CA GLY A 46 15.34 -3.01 10.05
C GLY A 46 13.96 -2.58 10.55
N GLY A 47 13.88 -1.72 11.55
CA GLY A 47 12.61 -1.18 12.07
C GLY A 47 12.47 -1.31 13.59
N LYS A 48 11.73 -0.37 14.19
CA LYS A 48 11.50 -0.31 15.64
C LYS A 48 10.44 -1.31 16.12
N TYR A 49 9.46 -1.60 15.26
CA TYR A 49 8.31 -2.45 15.59
C TYR A 49 8.17 -3.61 14.62
N PHE A 50 7.57 -4.70 15.10
CA PHE A 50 7.46 -5.96 14.37
C PHE A 50 6.06 -6.53 14.47
N CYS A 51 5.60 -7.13 13.39
CA CYS A 51 4.36 -7.89 13.35
C CYS A 51 4.50 -9.12 14.24
N THR A 52 3.69 -9.22 15.29
CA THR A 52 3.72 -10.36 16.21
C THR A 52 3.43 -11.69 15.51
N THR A 53 2.62 -11.68 14.45
CA THR A 53 2.24 -12.91 13.73
C THR A 53 3.29 -13.40 12.74
N THR A 54 4.01 -12.48 12.08
CA THR A 54 4.84 -12.84 10.91
C THR A 54 6.29 -12.41 11.05
N GLY A 55 6.65 -11.67 12.09
CA GLY A 55 7.98 -11.08 12.25
C GLY A 55 8.29 -9.97 11.26
N ARG A 56 7.36 -9.61 10.36
CA ARG A 56 7.56 -8.52 9.41
C ARG A 56 7.86 -7.22 10.16
N PRO A 57 8.93 -6.47 9.84
CA PRO A 57 9.17 -5.17 10.45
C PRO A 57 8.23 -4.08 9.91
N ALA A 58 7.96 -3.09 10.75
CA ALA A 58 7.33 -1.83 10.41
C ALA A 58 8.33 -0.92 9.70
N LEU A 59 8.49 -1.14 8.40
CA LEU A 59 9.44 -0.41 7.55
C LEU A 59 8.89 0.96 7.15
N LEU A 60 9.78 1.94 7.08
CA LEU A 60 9.45 3.34 6.80
C LEU A 60 10.03 3.79 5.46
N VAL A 61 9.50 4.86 4.92
CA VAL A 61 10.08 5.60 3.79
C VAL A 61 11.06 6.61 4.35
N ASN A 62 12.15 6.90 3.63
CA ASN A 62 13.05 7.98 4.01
C ASN A 62 12.28 9.31 4.11
N SER A 63 12.53 10.12 5.15
CA SER A 63 11.86 11.41 5.35
C SER A 63 12.10 12.42 4.23
N ASN A 64 13.17 12.25 3.44
CA ASN A 64 13.49 13.11 2.30
C ASN A 64 12.92 12.59 0.97
N ALA A 65 12.40 11.36 0.93
CA ALA A 65 11.74 10.84 -0.26
C ALA A 65 10.30 11.39 -0.38
N ILE A 66 9.90 11.71 -1.60
CA ILE A 66 8.56 12.17 -1.95
C ILE A 66 7.73 10.97 -2.41
N PHE A 67 6.51 10.87 -1.90
CA PHE A 67 5.52 9.87 -2.31
C PHE A 67 4.32 10.58 -2.92
N HIS A 68 3.98 10.22 -4.16
CA HIS A 68 2.88 10.82 -4.90
C HIS A 68 1.99 9.76 -5.54
N VAL A 69 0.69 10.05 -5.62
CA VAL A 69 -0.31 9.20 -6.26
C VAL A 69 -1.19 10.06 -7.14
N ALA A 70 -1.33 9.63 -8.39
CA ALA A 70 -2.20 10.25 -9.38
C ALA A 70 -3.14 9.23 -10.00
N LYS A 71 -4.36 9.64 -10.34
CA LYS A 71 -5.29 8.85 -11.15
C LYS A 71 -4.71 8.68 -12.56
N VAL A 72 -4.85 7.50 -13.11
CA VAL A 72 -4.55 7.25 -14.53
C VAL A 72 -5.84 7.51 -15.32
N GLU A 73 -5.72 8.29 -16.39
CA GLU A 73 -6.85 8.59 -17.27
C GLU A 73 -7.44 7.31 -17.89
N PRO A 74 -8.76 7.26 -18.11
CA PRO A 74 -9.37 6.09 -18.73
C PRO A 74 -8.93 5.99 -20.19
N LYS A 75 -8.73 4.75 -20.68
CA LYS A 75 -8.41 4.52 -22.10
C LYS A 75 -9.50 5.07 -23.03
N LYS A 76 -10.76 5.05 -22.57
CA LYS A 76 -11.90 5.66 -23.24
C LYS A 76 -12.71 6.45 -22.24
N ALA A 77 -12.72 7.77 -22.38
CA ALA A 77 -13.55 8.64 -21.57
C ALA A 77 -15.04 8.45 -21.90
N ILE A 78 -15.85 8.27 -20.87
CA ILE A 78 -17.31 8.15 -20.95
C ILE A 78 -17.89 9.24 -20.05
N LYS A 79 -18.60 10.19 -20.67
CA LYS A 79 -19.19 11.34 -19.98
C LYS A 79 -19.98 10.87 -18.74
N TRP A 80 -19.69 11.49 -17.59
CA TRP A 80 -20.34 11.23 -16.30
C TRP A 80 -20.20 9.81 -15.74
N THR A 81 -19.37 8.95 -16.33
CA THR A 81 -19.29 7.53 -15.95
C THR A 81 -17.93 7.17 -15.34
N ASN A 82 -16.82 7.63 -15.93
CA ASN A 82 -15.46 7.37 -15.43
C ASN A 82 -14.60 8.64 -15.36
N PRO A 83 -15.07 9.73 -14.71
CA PRO A 83 -14.32 11.00 -14.63
C PRO A 83 -12.98 10.85 -13.88
N ASP A 84 -12.86 9.83 -13.02
CA ASP A 84 -11.66 9.53 -12.24
C ASP A 84 -10.83 8.38 -12.84
N GLY A 85 -11.12 7.98 -14.08
CA GLY A 85 -10.49 6.85 -14.76
C GLY A 85 -11.12 5.50 -14.45
N ASP A 86 -10.43 4.43 -14.85
CA ASP A 86 -10.92 3.05 -14.76
C ASP A 86 -10.30 2.29 -13.58
N GLY A 87 -9.95 3.03 -12.50
CA GLY A 87 -9.47 2.48 -11.25
C GLY A 87 -7.95 2.35 -11.10
N GLU A 88 -7.20 2.76 -12.12
CA GLU A 88 -5.74 2.73 -12.13
C GLU A 88 -5.15 3.98 -11.50
N TYR A 89 -4.10 3.78 -10.70
CA TYR A 89 -3.37 4.85 -10.02
C TYR A 89 -1.88 4.69 -10.25
N LYS A 90 -1.24 5.76 -10.70
CA LYS A 90 0.21 5.85 -10.81
C LYS A 90 0.78 6.22 -9.44
N ILE A 91 1.57 5.32 -8.88
CA ILE A 91 2.27 5.49 -7.62
C ILE A 91 3.72 5.85 -7.94
N THR A 92 4.20 6.95 -7.37
CA THR A 92 5.54 7.49 -7.65
C THR A 92 6.30 7.71 -6.35
N VAL A 93 7.57 7.29 -6.35
CA VAL A 93 8.53 7.62 -5.29
C VAL A 93 9.73 8.30 -5.93
N SER A 94 10.12 9.45 -5.38
CA SER A 94 11.20 10.29 -5.90
C SER A 94 12.21 10.62 -4.82
N ASN A 95 13.48 10.68 -5.22
CA ASN A 95 14.57 11.27 -4.45
C ASN A 95 14.87 12.67 -5.00
N PRO A 96 14.42 13.75 -4.35
CA PRO A 96 14.70 15.11 -4.78
C PRO A 96 16.09 15.61 -4.35
N THR A 97 16.85 14.82 -3.59
CA THR A 97 18.13 15.24 -3.01
C THR A 97 19.30 14.96 -3.94
N ASP A 98 20.46 15.49 -3.57
CA ASP A 98 21.76 15.28 -4.21
C ASP A 98 22.50 14.02 -3.70
N GLN A 99 21.94 13.32 -2.70
CA GLN A 99 22.50 12.10 -2.13
C GLN A 99 21.59 10.88 -2.37
N PRO A 100 22.14 9.65 -2.42
CA PRO A 100 21.31 8.45 -2.49
C PRO A 100 20.39 8.31 -1.27
N LEU A 101 19.14 7.88 -1.48
CA LEU A 101 18.18 7.61 -0.40
C LEU A 101 17.76 6.15 -0.37
N THR A 102 17.80 5.55 0.82
CA THR A 102 17.25 4.20 1.05
C THR A 102 15.79 4.29 1.46
N VAL A 103 14.90 3.60 0.74
CA VAL A 103 13.46 3.51 1.00
C VAL A 103 13.14 2.14 1.58
N ASP A 104 13.22 1.99 2.90
CA ASP A 104 13.10 0.68 3.55
C ASP A 104 11.78 -0.03 3.30
N ALA A 105 10.68 0.73 3.30
CA ALA A 105 9.34 0.25 3.05
C ALA A 105 9.13 -0.30 1.63
N LEU A 106 9.97 0.08 0.65
CA LEU A 106 9.88 -0.39 -0.72
C LEU A 106 10.93 -1.47 -0.98
N ARG A 107 10.48 -2.70 -1.19
CA ARG A 107 11.37 -3.85 -1.34
C ARG A 107 11.75 -4.09 -2.79
N ARG A 108 12.92 -4.70 -3.02
CA ARG A 108 13.37 -5.21 -4.32
C ARG A 108 14.02 -6.58 -4.20
N GLU A 109 13.87 -7.36 -5.27
CA GLU A 109 14.60 -8.60 -5.52
C GLU A 109 15.43 -8.41 -6.80
N GLY A 110 16.76 -8.36 -6.66
CA GLY A 110 17.64 -7.99 -7.77
C GLY A 110 17.30 -6.60 -8.30
N LYS A 111 16.92 -6.51 -9.58
CA LYS A 111 16.46 -5.27 -10.25
C LYS A 111 14.96 -5.03 -10.15
N ARG A 112 14.17 -6.03 -9.71
CA ARG A 112 12.72 -5.94 -9.67
C ARG A 112 12.26 -5.26 -8.38
N VAL A 113 11.51 -4.18 -8.51
CA VAL A 113 10.83 -3.53 -7.37
C VAL A 113 9.53 -4.27 -7.07
N LEU A 114 9.32 -4.63 -5.81
CA LEU A 114 8.21 -5.43 -5.30
C LEU A 114 7.11 -4.52 -4.74
N TRP A 115 6.52 -3.70 -5.62
CA TRP A 115 5.48 -2.73 -5.25
C TRP A 115 4.27 -3.39 -4.59
N LYS A 116 3.81 -4.53 -5.11
CA LYS A 116 2.64 -5.24 -4.60
C LYS A 116 2.85 -5.73 -3.16
N GLU A 117 4.06 -6.16 -2.84
CA GLU A 117 4.45 -6.61 -1.50
C GLU A 117 4.80 -5.47 -0.54
N SER A 118 4.88 -4.23 -1.04
CA SER A 118 5.32 -3.05 -0.27
C SER A 118 4.17 -2.07 0.02
N LEU A 119 3.17 -2.02 -0.86
CA LEU A 119 2.04 -1.09 -0.76
C LEU A 119 0.87 -1.67 0.03
N VAL A 120 0.20 -0.76 0.73
CA VAL A 120 -1.07 -1.01 1.43
C VAL A 120 -2.09 -0.02 0.90
N ILE A 121 -3.34 -0.46 0.75
CA ILE A 121 -4.45 0.41 0.38
C ILE A 121 -5.47 0.34 1.51
N LEU A 122 -5.79 1.49 2.11
CA LEU A 122 -6.91 1.60 3.02
C LEU A 122 -8.16 1.93 2.23
N CYS A 123 -9.24 1.21 2.51
CA CYS A 123 -10.55 1.43 1.91
C CYS A 123 -11.61 1.04 2.94
N GLN A 124 -12.63 1.89 3.13
CA GLN A 124 -13.74 1.62 4.08
C GLN A 124 -13.26 1.25 5.51
N GLY A 125 -12.21 1.91 5.99
CA GLY A 125 -11.64 1.68 7.32
C GLY A 125 -10.85 0.36 7.46
N GLN A 126 -10.65 -0.39 6.39
CA GLN A 126 -9.90 -1.65 6.37
C GLN A 126 -8.59 -1.50 5.59
N ALA A 127 -7.57 -2.25 6.01
CA ALA A 127 -6.28 -2.31 5.32
C ALA A 127 -6.21 -3.53 4.40
N TYR A 128 -5.82 -3.29 3.15
CA TYR A 128 -5.62 -4.32 2.13
C TYR A 128 -4.19 -4.27 1.63
N THR A 129 -3.58 -5.43 1.41
CA THR A 129 -2.35 -5.51 0.61
C THR A 129 -2.65 -5.11 -0.82
N ALA A 130 -1.70 -4.50 -1.52
CA ALA A 130 -1.91 -4.16 -2.93
C ALA A 130 -2.30 -5.41 -3.76
N PRO A 131 -3.18 -5.25 -4.77
CA PRO A 131 -3.67 -6.36 -5.59
C PRO A 131 -2.55 -7.21 -6.21
N GLY A 132 -2.76 -8.52 -6.21
CA GLY A 132 -1.78 -9.50 -6.66
C GLY A 132 -0.59 -9.70 -5.72
N SER A 133 -0.59 -9.15 -4.49
CA SER A 133 0.47 -9.43 -3.52
C SER A 133 0.45 -10.88 -3.07
N VAL A 134 1.58 -11.57 -3.24
CA VAL A 134 1.76 -12.97 -2.81
C VAL A 134 2.68 -13.13 -1.60
N GLY A 135 3.20 -12.01 -1.10
CA GLY A 135 4.20 -11.98 -0.05
C GLY A 135 5.63 -12.02 -0.59
N LEU A 136 6.58 -11.90 0.32
CA LEU A 136 8.01 -11.96 0.07
C LEU A 136 8.47 -13.42 0.20
N LEU A 137 8.70 -14.09 -0.93
CA LEU A 137 9.08 -15.51 -0.97
C LEU A 137 10.54 -15.76 -0.61
N ARG A 138 11.39 -14.75 -0.75
CA ARG A 138 12.85 -14.81 -0.54
C ARG A 138 13.32 -13.53 0.14
N PRO A 139 14.49 -13.54 0.81
CA PRO A 139 15.08 -12.32 1.36
C PRO A 139 15.20 -11.22 0.30
N THR A 140 14.80 -10.01 0.68
CA THR A 140 14.79 -8.84 -0.22
C THR A 140 15.60 -7.70 0.35
N GLN A 141 15.93 -6.73 -0.49
CA GLN A 141 16.66 -5.53 -0.10
C GLN A 141 15.75 -4.30 -0.19
N PRO A 142 16.03 -3.23 0.56
CA PRO A 142 15.35 -1.95 0.36
C PRO A 142 15.72 -1.38 -1.02
N VAL A 143 14.83 -0.58 -1.59
CA VAL A 143 15.15 0.21 -2.78
C VAL A 143 16.07 1.36 -2.37
N VAL A 144 17.16 1.54 -3.11
CA VAL A 144 18.03 2.72 -3.02
C VAL A 144 17.80 3.54 -4.28
N LEU A 145 17.37 4.79 -4.09
CA LEU A 145 17.19 5.76 -5.16
C LEU A 145 18.44 6.62 -5.29
N LYS A 146 18.95 6.77 -6.50
CA LYS A 146 20.03 7.72 -6.82
C LYS A 146 19.55 9.16 -6.65
N PRO A 147 20.48 10.14 -6.55
CA PRO A 147 20.13 11.56 -6.59
C PRO A 147 19.23 11.88 -7.80
N GLY A 148 18.14 12.61 -7.58
CA GLY A 148 17.16 12.96 -8.62
C GLY A 148 16.31 11.79 -9.17
N GLU A 149 16.54 10.55 -8.76
CA GLU A 149 15.84 9.39 -9.33
C GLU A 149 14.36 9.36 -8.95
N THR A 150 13.53 9.05 -9.94
CA THR A 150 12.09 8.83 -9.77
C THR A 150 11.71 7.49 -10.36
N ILE A 151 11.01 6.68 -9.58
CA ILE A 151 10.44 5.40 -10.03
C ILE A 151 8.93 5.40 -9.82
N SER A 152 8.22 4.63 -10.64
CA SER A 152 6.76 4.53 -10.53
C SER A 152 6.23 3.16 -10.90
N THR A 153 5.01 2.88 -10.47
CA THR A 153 4.20 1.74 -10.89
C THR A 153 2.76 2.16 -11.08
N VAL A 154 1.94 1.29 -11.67
CA VAL A 154 0.49 1.44 -11.76
C VAL A 154 -0.17 0.33 -10.94
N VAL A 155 -1.12 0.71 -10.09
CA VAL A 155 -1.94 -0.21 -9.30
C VAL A 155 -3.40 0.04 -9.62
N ASN A 156 -4.16 -1.02 -9.90
CA ASN A 156 -5.60 -0.92 -10.09
C ASN A 156 -6.34 -1.20 -8.78
N ALA A 157 -6.91 -0.17 -8.14
CA ALA A 157 -7.61 -0.31 -6.87
C ALA A 157 -8.90 -1.14 -6.97
N LEU A 158 -9.47 -1.27 -8.17
CA LEU A 158 -10.68 -2.06 -8.40
C LEU A 158 -10.41 -3.58 -8.31
N GLU A 159 -9.15 -4.00 -8.44
CA GLU A 159 -8.74 -5.40 -8.24
C GLU A 159 -8.77 -5.81 -6.74
N LEU A 160 -8.92 -4.86 -5.81
CA LEU A 160 -9.03 -5.17 -4.38
C LEU A 160 -10.15 -6.17 -4.08
N GLN A 161 -9.79 -7.20 -3.33
CA GLN A 161 -10.72 -8.21 -2.83
C GLN A 161 -11.08 -7.89 -1.38
N GLY A 162 -12.38 -7.92 -1.08
CA GLY A 162 -12.90 -7.70 0.28
C GLY A 162 -13.59 -6.34 0.55
N PRO A 163 -13.35 -5.23 -0.17
CA PRO A 163 -14.21 -4.05 -0.02
C PRO A 163 -15.66 -4.35 -0.42
N ASN A 164 -16.60 -3.68 0.24
CA ASN A 164 -18.02 -3.71 -0.12
C ASN A 164 -18.26 -2.68 -1.22
N TRP A 165 -18.30 -3.13 -2.47
CA TRP A 165 -18.43 -2.24 -3.61
C TRP A 165 -19.84 -1.64 -3.71
N PRO A 166 -19.96 -0.33 -3.94
CA PRO A 166 -21.25 0.35 -3.92
C PRO A 166 -22.10 0.00 -5.15
N ARG A 167 -23.42 0.11 -5.03
CA ARG A 167 -24.37 0.01 -6.15
C ARG A 167 -24.65 1.41 -6.72
N GLY A 168 -24.94 1.50 -8.01
CA GLY A 168 -25.19 2.78 -8.68
C GLY A 168 -23.94 3.66 -8.77
N GLY A 169 -24.11 4.97 -8.61
CA GLY A 169 -23.04 5.96 -8.58
C GLY A 169 -22.68 6.33 -7.13
N TYR A 170 -21.40 6.26 -6.76
CA TYR A 170 -20.94 6.54 -5.40
C TYR A 170 -19.48 7.01 -5.38
N ARG A 171 -19.12 7.89 -4.44
CA ARG A 171 -17.72 8.30 -4.22
C ARG A 171 -17.06 7.43 -3.16
N ILE A 172 -16.18 6.53 -3.58
CA ILE A 172 -15.36 5.71 -2.70
C ILE A 172 -13.98 6.37 -2.50
N GLU A 173 -13.36 6.16 -1.34
CA GLU A 173 -12.01 6.65 -1.04
C GLU A 173 -11.02 5.50 -0.94
N PHE A 174 -9.85 5.71 -1.55
CA PHE A 174 -8.67 4.86 -1.40
C PHE A 174 -7.53 5.68 -0.79
N GLN A 175 -6.90 5.17 0.25
CA GLN A 175 -5.66 5.76 0.77
C GLN A 175 -4.50 4.81 0.51
N PHE A 176 -3.66 5.17 -0.45
CA PHE A 176 -2.47 4.41 -0.81
C PHE A 176 -1.36 4.74 0.16
N CYS A 177 -0.73 3.71 0.73
CA CYS A 177 0.25 3.83 1.79
C CYS A 177 1.54 3.10 1.41
N LEU A 178 2.66 3.74 1.70
CA LEU A 178 4.00 3.16 1.65
C LEU A 178 4.73 3.59 2.94
N GLY A 179 4.91 2.65 3.88
CA GLY A 179 5.37 3.00 5.21
C GLY A 179 4.45 4.03 5.88
N GLN A 180 5.05 5.10 6.41
CA GLN A 180 4.34 6.25 6.99
C GLN A 180 3.82 7.27 5.96
N ARG A 181 4.21 7.15 4.68
CA ARG A 181 3.70 8.04 3.63
C ARG A 181 2.35 7.53 3.13
N SER A 182 1.44 8.44 2.83
CA SER A 182 0.19 8.08 2.18
C SER A 182 -0.37 9.19 1.30
N SER A 183 -1.28 8.81 0.41
CA SER A 183 -2.07 9.74 -0.40
C SER A 183 -3.51 9.22 -0.48
N LYS A 184 -4.46 10.06 -0.09
CA LYS A 184 -5.88 9.79 -0.18
C LYS A 184 -6.41 10.24 -1.54
N GLN A 185 -7.18 9.37 -2.18
CA GLN A 185 -7.75 9.55 -3.50
C GLN A 185 -9.25 9.23 -3.45
N SER A 186 -10.08 10.19 -3.85
CA SER A 186 -11.49 9.92 -4.11
C SER A 186 -11.66 9.30 -5.50
N PHE A 187 -12.66 8.45 -5.65
CA PHE A 187 -13.00 7.79 -6.91
C PHE A 187 -14.51 7.72 -7.07
N TYR A 188 -15.02 8.27 -8.16
CA TYR A 188 -16.42 8.13 -8.54
C TYR A 188 -16.66 6.76 -9.17
N TYR A 189 -17.16 5.84 -8.35
CA TYR A 189 -17.54 4.51 -8.75
C TYR A 189 -18.94 4.50 -9.36
N MET A 190 -19.03 4.17 -10.63
CA MET A 190 -20.28 3.83 -11.31
C MET A 190 -20.38 2.32 -11.56
N ALA A 191 -21.29 1.63 -10.84
CA ALA A 191 -21.45 0.17 -10.85
C ALA A 191 -21.60 -0.41 -12.27
N ARG A 192 -22.47 0.17 -13.10
CA ARG A 192 -22.73 -0.28 -14.49
C ARG A 192 -21.48 -0.35 -15.39
N HIS A 193 -20.42 0.37 -15.02
CA HIS A 193 -19.15 0.41 -15.77
C HIS A 193 -18.03 -0.33 -15.03
N HIS A 194 -17.81 0.05 -13.76
CA HIS A 194 -16.67 -0.46 -12.99
C HIS A 194 -16.86 -1.89 -12.50
N ASP A 195 -18.09 -2.39 -12.34
CA ASP A 195 -18.29 -3.82 -12.04
C ASP A 195 -17.79 -4.71 -13.19
N VAL A 196 -17.94 -4.27 -14.44
CA VAL A 196 -17.45 -4.99 -15.62
C VAL A 196 -15.92 -5.06 -15.61
N ILE A 197 -15.25 -3.95 -15.30
CA ILE A 197 -13.79 -3.89 -15.15
C ILE A 197 -13.35 -4.81 -14.00
N ARG A 198 -14.02 -4.76 -12.86
CA ARG A 198 -13.70 -5.62 -11.71
C ARG A 198 -13.86 -7.10 -12.03
N ALA A 199 -14.90 -7.46 -12.76
CA ALA A 199 -15.13 -8.84 -13.19
C ALA A 199 -14.03 -9.33 -14.14
N SER A 200 -13.54 -8.48 -15.05
CA SER A 200 -12.47 -8.85 -15.99
C SER A 200 -11.10 -8.99 -15.30
N LEU A 201 -10.79 -8.13 -14.32
CA LEU A 201 -9.56 -8.19 -13.53
C LEU A 201 -9.47 -9.45 -12.65
N ARG A 202 -10.59 -10.07 -12.32
CA ARG A 202 -10.66 -11.27 -11.46
C ARG A 202 -10.53 -12.59 -12.21
N LYS A 203 -10.47 -12.58 -13.55
CA LYS A 203 -10.28 -13.82 -14.30
C LYS A 203 -8.88 -14.37 -13.96
N PRO A 204 -8.76 -15.65 -13.55
CA PRO A 204 -7.45 -16.25 -13.39
C PRO A 204 -6.70 -16.16 -14.71
N VAL A 205 -5.45 -15.71 -14.65
CA VAL A 205 -4.52 -15.94 -15.75
C VAL A 205 -4.36 -17.46 -15.81
N ASN A 206 -4.91 -18.06 -16.87
CA ASN A 206 -4.72 -19.48 -17.18
C ASN A 206 -3.22 -19.79 -17.33
#